data_AF-A0A382I737-F1
#
_entry.id   AF-A0A382I737-F1
#
_cell.length_a   1.000
_cell.length_b   1.000
_cell.length_c   1.000
_cell.angle_alpha   90.00
_cell.angle_beta   90.00
_cell.angle_gamma   90.00
#
_symmetry.space_group_name_H-M   'P 1'
#
loop_
_entity.id
_entity.type
_entity.pdbx_description
1 polymer ?
#
loop_
_entity_poly.entity_id
_entity_poly.type
_entity_poly.pdbx_seq_one_letter_code
_entity_poly.pdbx_strand_id
1 'polypeptide(L)'
;QSLNYEADILSIQDLLVNLSKISLGDLVTDNPDYHERFQLLDPPDNIDQWEKERHGFSLNLLRGDGTSIVYLLLGKERINGPGQYIRQAGSDKIYLIPEPLLIYSEVDDWLRKDLLALASKHIQRLDLQKGDNSSYSISRVDDNSDWVSEPENSDLIEKSKINRALSRLEDLTFSKLYKNDEVTQELTEENYKEDSLSVTLFDGSVYSLIFKKNVSVDENYLLSLRMGISLEASGNPDTNDSKLRKEMEEFNQRVNSRLFEISSWEAKELLFSD
;
A
#
# COMPACT_ATOMS: atom_id res chain seq x y z
N GLN A 1 16.35 -0.46 3.57
CA GLN A 1 16.15 0.80 4.35
C GLN A 1 14.74 0.77 4.94
N SER A 2 14.49 1.41 6.10
CA SER A 2 13.12 1.56 6.61
C SER A 2 12.29 2.44 5.66
N LEU A 3 11.08 2.00 5.31
CA LEU A 3 10.12 2.75 4.51
C LEU A 3 9.39 3.83 5.32
N ASN A 4 9.48 3.79 6.66
CA ASN A 4 8.78 4.70 7.57
C ASN A 4 7.31 4.90 7.16
N TYR A 5 6.61 3.79 6.96
CA TYR A 5 5.19 3.72 6.59
C TYR A 5 4.48 2.73 7.52
N GLU A 6 3.18 2.91 7.71
CA GLU A 6 2.38 2.09 8.61
C GLU A 6 2.31 0.64 8.12
N ALA A 7 2.60 -0.29 9.01
CA ALA A 7 2.35 -1.70 8.75
C ALA A 7 0.86 -2.03 8.91
N ASP A 8 0.38 -3.02 8.18
CA ASP A 8 -0.94 -3.57 8.39
C ASP A 8 -0.99 -4.38 9.69
N ILE A 9 -1.79 -3.90 10.63
CA ILE A 9 -1.94 -4.51 11.96
C ILE A 9 -2.56 -5.90 11.84
N LEU A 10 -3.46 -6.13 10.88
CA LEU A 10 -4.11 -7.43 10.70
C LEU A 10 -3.11 -8.48 10.23
N SER A 11 -2.31 -8.15 9.21
CA SER A 11 -1.21 -9.01 8.75
C SER A 11 -0.22 -9.38 9.86
N ILE A 12 0.16 -8.41 10.70
CA ILE A 12 1.02 -8.67 11.87
C ILE A 12 0.31 -9.57 12.89
N GLN A 13 -0.96 -9.28 13.20
CA GLN A 13 -1.74 -10.06 14.15
C GLN A 13 -1.87 -11.51 13.70
N ASP A 14 -2.18 -11.75 12.42
CA ASP A 14 -2.33 -13.07 11.85
C ASP A 14 -1.01 -13.86 11.93
N LEU A 15 0.12 -13.22 11.63
CA LEU A 15 1.44 -13.83 11.83
C LEU A 15 1.65 -14.25 13.30
N LEU A 16 1.39 -13.35 14.25
CA LEU A 16 1.57 -13.63 15.68
C LEU A 16 0.65 -14.76 16.17
N VAL A 17 -0.59 -14.79 15.70
CA VAL A 17 -1.54 -15.86 15.99
C VAL A 17 -1.04 -17.18 15.42
N ASN A 18 -0.57 -17.20 14.17
CA ASN A 18 -0.01 -18.39 13.54
C ASN A 18 1.22 -18.90 14.31
N LEU A 19 2.15 -18.02 14.69
CA LEU A 19 3.32 -18.38 15.50
C LEU A 19 2.93 -18.95 16.87
N SER A 20 1.89 -18.41 17.51
CA SER A 20 1.43 -18.89 18.82
C SER A 20 0.80 -20.29 18.79
N LYS A 21 0.27 -20.69 17.63
CA LYS A 21 -0.40 -21.99 17.42
C LYS A 21 0.56 -23.08 16.97
N ILE A 22 1.72 -22.72 16.44
CA ILE A 22 2.68 -23.69 15.92
C ILE A 22 3.26 -24.51 17.06
N SER A 23 3.03 -25.81 16.98
CA SER A 23 3.78 -26.80 17.75
C SER A 23 5.04 -27.19 16.98
N LEU A 24 6.19 -27.18 17.66
CA LEU A 24 7.37 -27.89 17.16
C LEU A 24 6.99 -29.36 16.98
N GLY A 25 7.17 -29.88 15.77
CA GLY A 25 7.03 -31.31 15.51
C GLY A 25 8.34 -32.05 15.79
N ASP A 26 8.63 -33.06 14.99
CA ASP A 26 9.74 -33.96 15.22
C ASP A 26 11.10 -33.27 15.04
N LEU A 27 12.06 -33.62 15.90
CA LEU A 27 13.47 -33.33 15.67
C LEU A 27 13.94 -34.15 14.47
N VAL A 28 14.38 -33.47 13.42
CA VAL A 28 14.85 -34.09 12.18
C VAL A 28 16.33 -34.44 12.28
N THR A 29 17.14 -33.50 12.78
CA THR A 29 18.58 -33.66 12.96
C THR A 29 19.14 -32.52 13.83
N ASP A 30 20.31 -32.74 14.39
CA ASP A 30 21.15 -31.75 15.07
C ASP A 30 22.54 -31.62 14.42
N ASN A 31 22.73 -32.20 13.22
CA ASN A 31 23.99 -32.12 12.49
C ASN A 31 24.05 -30.82 11.66
N PRO A 32 24.99 -29.89 11.96
CA PRO A 32 25.12 -28.62 11.25
C PRO A 32 25.41 -28.79 9.74
N ASP A 33 26.01 -29.89 9.31
CA ASP A 33 26.29 -30.17 7.89
C ASP A 33 25.00 -30.25 7.05
N TYR A 34 23.84 -30.42 7.69
CA TYR A 34 22.55 -30.50 7.00
C TYR A 34 21.81 -29.17 6.89
N HIS A 35 22.31 -28.07 7.46
CA HIS A 35 21.64 -26.76 7.37
C HIS A 35 21.34 -26.37 5.91
N GLU A 36 22.33 -26.44 5.02
CA GLU A 36 22.17 -26.12 3.60
C GLU A 36 21.17 -27.04 2.90
N ARG A 37 21.20 -28.35 3.20
CA ARG A 37 20.28 -29.34 2.63
C ARG A 37 18.81 -28.98 2.90
N PHE A 38 18.52 -28.35 4.03
CA PHE A 38 17.19 -27.93 4.43
C PHE A 38 16.89 -26.45 4.15
N GLN A 39 17.81 -25.73 3.49
CA GLN A 39 17.69 -24.29 3.23
C GLN A 39 17.64 -23.47 4.53
N LEU A 40 18.51 -23.81 5.48
CA LEU A 40 18.51 -23.26 6.85
C LEU A 40 19.85 -22.64 7.25
N LEU A 41 20.70 -22.32 6.26
CA LEU A 41 21.85 -21.45 6.52
C LEU A 41 21.36 -20.08 6.99
N ASP A 42 22.11 -19.48 7.93
CA ASP A 42 21.83 -18.13 8.39
C ASP A 42 21.90 -17.15 7.21
N PRO A 43 20.90 -16.27 7.03
CA PRO A 43 20.93 -15.31 5.94
C PRO A 43 22.16 -14.39 6.08
N PRO A 44 22.84 -14.08 4.97
CA PRO A 44 23.99 -13.19 5.00
C PRO A 44 23.58 -11.76 5.34
N ASP A 45 24.56 -10.96 5.80
CA ASP A 45 24.35 -9.54 6.09
C ASP A 45 23.96 -8.73 4.84
N ASN A 46 24.40 -9.20 3.65
CA ASN A 46 24.04 -8.61 2.36
C ASN A 46 23.02 -9.50 1.63
N ILE A 47 21.84 -8.93 1.33
CA ILE A 47 20.76 -9.61 0.62
C ILE A 47 21.15 -10.12 -0.77
N ASP A 48 22.10 -9.49 -1.46
CA ASP A 48 22.56 -9.94 -2.79
C ASP A 48 23.28 -11.29 -2.74
N GLN A 49 23.74 -11.70 -1.55
CA GLN A 49 24.38 -12.99 -1.30
C GLN A 49 23.38 -14.04 -0.82
N TRP A 50 22.13 -13.64 -0.55
CA TRP A 50 21.10 -14.55 -0.10
C TRP A 50 20.61 -15.39 -1.29
N GLU A 51 20.57 -16.70 -1.07
CA GLU A 51 20.16 -17.69 -2.06
C GLU A 51 19.02 -18.52 -1.46
N LYS A 52 17.83 -18.46 -2.06
CA LYS A 52 16.62 -19.16 -1.59
C LYS A 52 16.84 -20.66 -1.43
N GLU A 53 17.69 -21.25 -2.25
CA GLU A 53 17.96 -22.67 -2.27
C GLU A 53 18.89 -23.14 -1.15
N ARG A 54 19.45 -22.21 -0.36
CA ARG A 54 20.51 -22.49 0.63
C ARG A 54 20.22 -21.86 1.99
N HIS A 55 19.69 -20.65 1.99
CA HIS A 55 19.48 -19.83 3.17
C HIS A 55 18.04 -19.85 3.63
N GLY A 56 17.86 -19.78 4.95
CA GLY A 56 16.53 -19.66 5.53
C GLY A 56 15.97 -18.25 5.38
N PHE A 57 14.64 -18.16 5.34
CA PHE A 57 13.95 -16.90 5.61
C PHE A 57 14.02 -16.62 7.11
N SER A 58 14.54 -15.46 7.48
CA SER A 58 14.65 -15.06 8.89
C SER A 58 13.37 -14.41 9.37
N LEU A 59 12.90 -14.87 10.52
CA LEU A 59 11.84 -14.24 11.28
C LEU A 59 12.39 -13.91 12.66
N ASN A 60 12.50 -12.62 12.96
CA ASN A 60 12.96 -12.13 14.25
C ASN A 60 11.89 -11.24 14.89
N LEU A 61 11.27 -11.74 15.96
CA LEU A 61 10.34 -10.95 16.76
C LEU A 61 11.12 -10.25 17.86
N LEU A 62 11.05 -8.93 17.87
CA LEU A 62 11.69 -8.09 18.88
C LEU A 62 10.66 -7.57 19.88
N ARG A 63 11.08 -7.42 21.12
CA ARG A 63 10.38 -6.60 22.12
C ARG A 63 10.57 -5.11 21.76
N GLY A 64 9.71 -4.24 22.27
CA GLY A 64 9.82 -2.79 22.06
C GLY A 64 11.13 -2.15 22.54
N ASP A 65 11.92 -2.84 23.36
CA ASP A 65 13.27 -2.43 23.77
C ASP A 65 14.38 -2.94 22.81
N GLY A 66 14.02 -3.63 21.73
CA GLY A 66 14.94 -4.21 20.75
C GLY A 66 15.43 -5.61 21.09
N THR A 67 15.07 -6.17 22.25
CA THR A 67 15.49 -7.52 22.64
C THR A 67 14.79 -8.58 21.80
N SER A 68 15.54 -9.54 21.24
CA SER A 68 14.94 -10.66 20.51
C SER A 68 14.15 -11.58 21.44
N ILE A 69 12.89 -11.81 21.08
CA ILE A 69 11.96 -12.75 21.75
C ILE A 69 12.08 -14.12 21.10
N VAL A 70 12.05 -14.15 19.77
CA VAL A 70 12.18 -15.36 18.97
C VAL A 70 12.91 -15.03 17.68
N TYR A 71 13.88 -15.87 17.32
CA TYR A 71 14.58 -15.80 16.04
C TYR A 71 14.58 -17.18 15.38
N LEU A 72 13.76 -17.32 14.34
CA LEU A 72 13.60 -18.55 13.56
C LEU A 72 14.14 -18.36 12.15
N LEU A 73 14.66 -19.45 11.62
CA LEU A 73 14.95 -19.64 10.21
C LEU A 73 13.93 -20.62 9.65
N LEU A 74 13.30 -20.23 8.56
CA LEU A 74 12.34 -21.03 7.82
C LEU A 74 13.00 -21.54 6.55
N GLY A 75 13.10 -22.85 6.45
CA GLY A 75 13.68 -23.53 5.31
C GLY A 75 12.61 -24.00 4.34
N LYS A 76 12.99 -24.99 3.53
CA LYS A 76 12.09 -25.56 2.53
C LYS A 76 10.89 -26.26 3.16
N GLU A 77 9.82 -26.31 2.37
CA GLU A 77 8.69 -27.18 2.65
C GLU A 77 9.06 -28.65 2.40
N ARG A 78 8.32 -29.54 3.07
CA ARG A 78 8.46 -30.98 2.88
C ARG A 78 7.94 -31.35 1.49
N ILE A 79 8.78 -32.04 0.71
CA ILE A 79 8.40 -32.48 -0.66
C ILE A 79 7.25 -33.48 -0.64
N ASN A 80 7.25 -34.40 0.33
CA ASN A 80 6.27 -35.47 0.44
C ASN A 80 5.43 -35.31 1.72
N GLY A 81 4.26 -34.68 1.58
CA GLY A 81 3.34 -34.39 2.68
C GLY A 81 3.52 -32.96 3.22
N PRO A 82 2.64 -32.54 4.16
CA PRO A 82 2.67 -31.19 4.68
C PRO A 82 3.86 -30.96 5.61
N GLY A 83 4.21 -29.68 5.78
CA GLY A 83 5.14 -29.21 6.79
C GLY A 83 6.35 -28.46 6.24
N GLN A 84 7.09 -27.86 7.14
CA GLN A 84 8.25 -27.01 6.83
C GLN A 84 9.38 -27.25 7.83
N TYR A 85 10.62 -27.25 7.33
CA TYR A 85 11.78 -27.36 8.20
C TYR A 85 12.11 -26.00 8.81
N ILE A 86 12.34 -25.96 10.12
CA ILE A 86 12.69 -24.74 10.84
C ILE A 86 13.89 -24.97 11.76
N ARG A 87 14.63 -23.90 12.03
CA ARG A 87 15.76 -23.89 12.97
C ARG A 87 15.71 -22.61 13.79
N GLN A 88 15.98 -22.69 15.09
CA GLN A 88 16.22 -21.49 15.88
C GLN A 88 17.61 -20.94 15.55
N ALA A 89 17.75 -19.64 15.32
CA ALA A 89 19.04 -19.04 15.02
C ALA A 89 20.07 -19.36 16.12
N GLY A 90 21.27 -19.79 15.71
CA GLY A 90 22.34 -20.21 16.62
C GLY A 90 22.21 -21.63 17.20
N SER A 91 21.17 -22.41 16.85
CA SER A 91 21.02 -23.82 17.22
C SER A 91 21.22 -24.72 16.00
N ASP A 92 21.84 -25.89 16.16
CA ASP A 92 21.98 -26.87 15.06
C ASP A 92 20.76 -27.79 14.90
N LYS A 93 19.81 -27.73 15.85
CA LYS A 93 18.59 -28.54 15.83
C LYS A 93 17.60 -28.04 14.79
N ILE A 94 17.30 -28.92 13.84
CA ILE A 94 16.27 -28.74 12.82
C ILE A 94 15.02 -29.51 13.23
N TYR A 95 13.88 -28.81 13.25
CA TYR A 95 12.57 -29.41 13.51
C TYR A 95 11.70 -29.35 12.25
N LEU A 96 10.75 -30.26 12.15
CA LEU A 96 9.69 -30.21 11.15
C LEU A 96 8.41 -29.69 11.81
N ILE A 97 7.88 -28.56 11.37
CA ILE A 97 6.53 -28.12 11.76
C ILE A 97 5.49 -28.76 10.82
N PRO A 98 4.30 -29.11 11.33
CA PRO A 98 3.30 -29.85 10.55
C PRO A 98 2.66 -29.03 9.44
N GLU A 99 2.58 -27.71 9.60
CA GLU A 99 2.02 -26.77 8.63
C GLU A 99 3.06 -25.68 8.31
N PRO A 100 3.21 -25.29 7.04
CA PRO A 100 4.15 -24.24 6.66
C PRO A 100 3.69 -22.88 7.21
N LEU A 101 4.67 -22.06 7.57
CA LEU A 101 4.43 -20.69 8.00
C LEU A 101 4.17 -19.81 6.78
N LEU A 102 2.96 -19.25 6.70
CA LEU A 102 2.63 -18.22 5.73
C LEU A 102 3.24 -16.89 6.19
N ILE A 103 4.29 -16.47 5.51
CA ILE A 103 4.97 -15.19 5.73
C ILE A 103 5.08 -14.49 4.39
N TYR A 104 4.66 -13.23 4.34
CA TYR A 104 4.88 -12.42 3.16
C TYR A 104 6.38 -12.12 2.99
N SER A 105 6.92 -12.42 1.82
CA SER A 105 8.34 -12.20 1.51
C SER A 105 8.64 -10.76 1.11
N GLU A 106 7.65 -10.06 0.55
CA GLU A 106 7.81 -8.69 0.08
C GLU A 106 7.46 -7.70 1.19
N VAL A 107 8.25 -6.63 1.31
CA VAL A 107 8.02 -5.58 2.31
C VAL A 107 6.65 -4.93 2.10
N ASP A 108 6.25 -4.75 0.84
CA ASP A 108 4.99 -4.12 0.47
C ASP A 108 3.77 -4.84 1.04
N ASP A 109 3.81 -6.17 1.12
CA ASP A 109 2.69 -6.99 1.61
C ASP A 109 2.42 -6.76 3.11
N TRP A 110 3.39 -6.23 3.86
CA TRP A 110 3.24 -5.89 5.27
C TRP A 110 2.68 -4.48 5.49
N LEU A 111 2.52 -3.68 4.44
CA LEU A 111 2.10 -2.29 4.57
C LEU A 111 0.58 -2.16 4.60
N ARG A 112 0.09 -1.19 5.36
CA ARG A 112 -1.32 -0.82 5.34
C ARG A 112 -1.70 -0.26 3.96
N LYS A 113 -2.53 -0.96 3.20
CA LYS A 113 -2.77 -0.63 1.78
C LYS A 113 -3.79 0.50 1.55
N ASP A 114 -4.64 0.83 2.52
CA ASP A 114 -5.71 1.81 2.31
C ASP A 114 -5.16 3.25 2.18
N LEU A 115 -5.30 3.84 0.99
CA LEU A 115 -4.87 5.22 0.72
C LEU A 115 -5.95 6.23 1.05
N LEU A 116 -7.17 5.98 0.59
CA LEU A 116 -8.32 6.85 0.74
C LEU A 116 -9.54 6.04 1.17
N ALA A 117 -10.45 6.69 1.89
CA ALA A 117 -11.72 6.12 2.33
C ALA A 117 -12.81 7.21 2.25
N LEU A 118 -12.95 7.81 1.07
CA LEU A 118 -13.84 8.95 0.84
C LEU A 118 -15.23 8.44 0.45
N ALA A 119 -16.10 8.25 1.44
CA ALA A 119 -17.48 7.84 1.18
C ALA A 119 -18.19 8.85 0.26
N SER A 120 -18.86 8.33 -0.77
CA SER A 120 -19.53 9.13 -1.81
C SER A 120 -20.34 10.28 -1.24
N LYS A 121 -21.15 10.05 -0.19
CA LYS A 121 -22.02 11.06 0.45
C LYS A 121 -21.30 12.33 0.96
N HIS A 122 -19.98 12.27 1.21
CA HIS A 122 -19.22 13.43 1.67
C HIS A 122 -18.64 14.26 0.52
N ILE A 123 -18.60 13.71 -0.70
CA ILE A 123 -17.98 14.35 -1.85
C ILE A 123 -18.94 15.37 -2.45
N GLN A 124 -18.45 16.60 -2.63
CA GLN A 124 -19.18 17.72 -3.21
C GLN A 124 -18.82 17.92 -4.68
N ARG A 125 -17.52 17.85 -5.02
CA ARG A 125 -17.01 18.22 -6.34
C ARG A 125 -15.81 17.37 -6.73
N LEU A 126 -15.74 17.01 -8.01
CA LEU A 126 -14.60 16.35 -8.65
C LEU A 126 -14.12 17.25 -9.79
N ASP A 127 -12.85 17.66 -9.74
CA ASP A 127 -12.20 18.42 -10.82
C ASP A 127 -11.08 17.56 -11.42
N LEU A 128 -11.26 17.15 -12.66
CA LEU A 128 -10.28 16.42 -13.44
C LEU A 128 -9.53 17.39 -14.35
N GLN A 129 -8.21 17.34 -14.31
CA GLN A 129 -7.34 17.98 -15.28
C GLN A 129 -6.51 16.90 -15.96
N LYS A 130 -6.71 16.73 -17.27
CA LYS A 130 -5.93 15.80 -18.08
C LYS A 130 -4.69 16.48 -18.64
N GLY A 131 -3.68 15.67 -18.95
CA GLY A 131 -2.41 16.13 -19.48
C GLY A 131 -2.54 16.89 -20.81
N ASP A 132 -3.58 16.66 -21.60
CA ASP A 132 -3.88 17.39 -22.84
C ASP A 132 -4.46 18.80 -22.62
N ASN A 133 -4.47 19.30 -21.38
CA ASN A 133 -5.11 20.54 -20.94
C ASN A 133 -6.65 20.54 -21.03
N SER A 134 -7.28 19.39 -21.26
CA SER A 134 -8.71 19.27 -21.02
C SER A 134 -8.99 19.23 -19.52
N SER A 135 -10.05 19.92 -19.11
CA SER A 135 -10.47 19.98 -17.72
C SER A 135 -11.97 19.75 -17.64
N TYR A 136 -12.40 18.97 -16.65
CA TYR A 136 -13.78 18.61 -16.44
C TYR A 136 -14.10 18.75 -14.98
N SER A 137 -15.23 19.36 -14.67
CA SER A 137 -15.68 19.52 -13.30
C SER A 137 -17.09 18.97 -13.18
N ILE A 138 -17.33 18.17 -12.14
CA ILE A 138 -18.68 17.80 -11.73
C ILE A 138 -18.89 18.15 -10.27
N SER A 139 -20.08 18.65 -9.96
CA SER A 139 -20.44 19.08 -8.61
C SER A 139 -21.88 18.72 -8.28
N ARG A 140 -22.20 18.75 -6.99
CA ARG A 140 -23.58 18.63 -6.49
C ARG A 140 -23.75 19.47 -5.24
N VAL A 141 -24.98 19.86 -4.96
CA VAL A 141 -25.30 20.80 -3.87
C VAL A 141 -25.35 20.10 -2.50
N ASP A 142 -25.78 18.83 -2.48
CA ASP A 142 -25.83 17.98 -1.29
C ASP A 142 -25.68 16.49 -1.67
N ASP A 143 -25.76 15.61 -0.67
CA ASP A 143 -25.56 14.16 -0.83
C ASP A 143 -26.70 13.44 -1.58
N ASN A 144 -27.85 14.09 -1.75
CA ASN A 144 -29.04 13.56 -2.42
C ASN A 144 -29.27 14.16 -3.82
N SER A 145 -28.54 15.23 -4.15
CA SER A 145 -28.61 15.91 -5.44
C SER A 145 -27.92 15.12 -6.55
N ASP A 146 -28.45 15.23 -7.77
CA ASP A 146 -27.78 14.74 -8.97
C ASP A 146 -26.49 15.53 -9.26
N TRP A 147 -25.54 14.88 -9.91
CA TRP A 147 -24.29 15.49 -10.36
C TRP A 147 -24.51 16.39 -11.58
N VAL A 148 -23.91 17.57 -11.57
CA VAL A 148 -23.97 18.57 -12.62
C VAL A 148 -22.57 18.82 -13.17
N SER A 149 -22.42 18.88 -14.50
CA SER A 149 -21.15 19.16 -15.18
C SER A 149 -20.93 20.64 -15.42
N GLU A 150 -19.68 21.08 -15.32
CA GLU A 150 -19.21 22.42 -15.67
C GLU A 150 -18.12 22.33 -16.77
N PRO A 151 -18.28 23.03 -17.92
CA PRO A 151 -19.42 23.90 -18.28
C PRO A 151 -20.69 23.10 -18.62
N GLU A 152 -21.86 23.73 -18.43
CA GLU A 152 -23.16 23.15 -18.79
C GLU A 152 -23.16 22.69 -20.26
N ASN A 153 -23.45 21.40 -20.50
CA ASN A 153 -23.46 20.72 -21.80
C ASN A 153 -22.10 20.24 -22.37
N SER A 154 -21.04 20.10 -21.57
CA SER A 154 -19.99 19.12 -21.92
C SER A 154 -20.62 17.73 -21.98
N ASP A 155 -20.23 16.87 -22.94
CA ASP A 155 -20.71 15.47 -23.03
C ASP A 155 -20.84 14.88 -21.64
N LEU A 156 -22.08 14.66 -21.18
CA LEU A 156 -22.39 14.29 -19.80
C LEU A 156 -21.62 13.01 -19.50
N ILE A 157 -20.63 13.09 -18.60
CA ILE A 157 -19.93 11.91 -18.10
C ILE A 157 -21.00 10.94 -17.62
N GLU A 158 -20.99 9.73 -18.17
CA GLU A 158 -22.01 8.76 -17.85
C GLU A 158 -22.08 8.54 -16.34
N LYS A 159 -23.29 8.49 -15.79
CA LYS A 159 -23.52 8.24 -14.35
C LYS A 159 -22.82 6.96 -13.87
N SER A 160 -22.66 5.98 -14.75
CA SER A 160 -21.87 4.76 -14.53
C SER A 160 -20.40 5.06 -14.23
N LYS A 161 -19.75 5.92 -15.01
CA LYS A 161 -18.35 6.34 -14.82
C LYS A 161 -18.18 7.14 -13.52
N ILE A 162 -19.12 8.04 -13.22
CA ILE A 162 -19.15 8.79 -11.96
C ILE A 162 -19.22 7.81 -10.78
N ASN A 163 -20.14 6.86 -10.80
CA ASN A 163 -20.30 5.88 -9.71
C ASN A 163 -19.07 4.99 -9.52
N ARG A 164 -18.38 4.59 -10.61
CA ARG A 164 -17.12 3.83 -10.51
C ARG A 164 -16.03 4.66 -9.83
N ALA A 165 -15.83 5.90 -10.25
CA ALA A 165 -14.85 6.79 -9.61
C ALA A 165 -15.16 7.01 -8.12
N LEU A 166 -16.43 7.23 -7.77
CA LEU A 166 -16.85 7.40 -6.37
C LEU A 166 -16.63 6.13 -5.55
N SER A 167 -16.94 4.95 -6.11
CA SER A 167 -16.63 3.67 -5.47
C SER A 167 -15.12 3.54 -5.25
N ARG A 168 -14.31 3.88 -6.25
CA ARG A 168 -12.86 3.77 -6.20
C ARG A 168 -12.22 4.70 -5.17
N LEU A 169 -12.80 5.88 -4.94
CA LEU A 169 -12.35 6.80 -3.89
C LEU A 169 -12.66 6.31 -2.47
N GLU A 170 -13.61 5.38 -2.33
CA GLU A 170 -13.99 4.77 -1.06
C GLU A 170 -13.06 3.62 -0.66
N ASP A 171 -12.46 2.92 -1.63
CA ASP A 171 -11.65 1.71 -1.43
C ASP A 171 -10.29 1.74 -2.16
N LEU A 172 -9.69 2.92 -2.34
CA LEU A 172 -8.42 3.05 -3.06
C LEU A 172 -7.27 2.42 -2.29
N THR A 173 -6.59 1.46 -2.92
CA THR A 173 -5.41 0.77 -2.37
C THR A 173 -4.20 0.92 -3.28
N PHE A 174 -3.05 0.33 -2.90
CA PHE A 174 -1.84 0.30 -3.71
C PHE A 174 -1.13 -1.06 -3.67
N SER A 175 -0.42 -1.40 -4.74
CA SER A 175 0.41 -2.61 -4.82
C SER A 175 1.78 -2.39 -4.18
N LYS A 176 2.47 -1.31 -4.57
CA LYS A 176 3.86 -1.02 -4.15
C LYS A 176 4.06 0.42 -3.68
N LEU A 177 4.96 0.59 -2.72
CA LEU A 177 5.38 1.89 -2.20
C LEU A 177 6.79 2.25 -2.69
N TYR A 178 6.91 3.42 -3.31
CA TYR A 178 8.17 3.99 -3.75
C TYR A 178 8.50 5.25 -2.95
N LYS A 179 9.78 5.45 -2.62
CA LYS A 179 10.23 6.76 -2.14
C LYS A 179 10.41 7.70 -3.32
N ASN A 180 10.09 8.98 -3.12
CA ASN A 180 10.10 9.96 -4.21
C ASN A 180 11.51 10.22 -4.80
N ASP A 181 12.57 9.91 -4.06
CA ASP A 181 13.97 10.00 -4.49
C ASP A 181 14.49 8.73 -5.19
N GLU A 182 13.77 7.60 -5.09
CA GLU A 182 14.06 6.35 -5.79
C GLU A 182 13.43 6.31 -7.19
N VAL A 183 12.58 7.30 -7.51
CA VAL A 183 11.93 7.42 -8.81
C VAL A 183 12.89 8.11 -9.77
N THR A 184 13.74 7.33 -10.41
CA THR A 184 14.64 7.81 -11.47
C THR A 184 13.84 8.33 -12.67
N GLN A 185 14.48 9.17 -13.49
CA GLN A 185 13.97 9.62 -14.80
C GLN A 185 13.59 8.45 -15.74
N GLU A 186 13.88 7.20 -15.38
CA GLU A 186 13.52 5.99 -16.11
C GLU A 186 12.09 5.48 -15.83
N LEU A 187 11.46 5.88 -14.71
CA LEU A 187 10.12 5.43 -14.30
C LEU A 187 8.99 6.32 -14.84
N THR A 188 9.32 7.50 -15.34
CA THR A 188 8.39 8.50 -15.86
C THR A 188 8.90 9.04 -17.18
N GLU A 189 8.10 8.97 -18.25
CA GLU A 189 8.43 9.61 -19.53
C GLU A 189 8.69 11.11 -19.33
N GLU A 190 9.83 11.63 -19.80
CA GLU A 190 10.24 13.04 -19.67
C GLU A 190 9.21 14.06 -20.22
N ASN A 191 8.22 13.60 -21.00
CA ASN A 191 7.19 14.42 -21.62
C ASN A 191 5.75 13.98 -21.25
N TYR A 192 5.57 13.07 -20.29
CA TYR A 192 4.21 12.69 -19.88
C TYR A 192 3.55 13.84 -19.14
N LYS A 193 2.45 14.32 -19.70
CA LYS A 193 1.64 15.35 -19.06
C LYS A 193 0.83 14.69 -17.96
N GLU A 194 1.06 15.11 -16.72
CA GLU A 194 0.42 14.54 -15.54
C GLU A 194 -1.09 14.76 -15.59
N ASP A 195 -1.85 13.69 -15.31
CA ASP A 195 -3.28 13.79 -15.07
C ASP A 195 -3.49 14.05 -13.58
N SER A 196 -4.50 14.82 -13.20
CA SER A 196 -4.82 15.08 -11.80
C SER A 196 -6.31 15.12 -11.53
N LEU A 197 -6.70 14.61 -10.37
CA LEU A 197 -8.06 14.65 -9.85
C LEU A 197 -8.05 15.38 -8.50
N SER A 198 -8.85 16.44 -8.39
CA SER A 198 -9.14 17.11 -7.14
C SER A 198 -10.51 16.68 -6.64
N VAL A 199 -10.60 16.23 -5.39
CA VAL A 199 -11.83 15.79 -4.72
C VAL A 199 -12.13 16.76 -3.59
N THR A 200 -13.18 17.56 -3.72
CA THR A 200 -13.63 18.48 -2.67
C THR A 200 -14.79 17.85 -1.90
N LEU A 201 -14.70 17.85 -0.58
CA LEU A 201 -15.75 17.39 0.33
C LEU A 201 -16.60 18.55 0.86
N PHE A 202 -17.81 18.24 1.33
CA PHE A 202 -18.72 19.23 1.94
C PHE A 202 -18.17 19.89 3.21
N ASP A 203 -17.21 19.27 3.89
CA ASP A 203 -16.54 19.85 5.07
C ASP A 203 -15.39 20.81 4.72
N GLY A 204 -15.12 21.00 3.43
CA GLY A 204 -14.06 21.85 2.91
C GLY A 204 -12.71 21.14 2.72
N SER A 205 -12.59 19.85 3.03
CA SER A 205 -11.41 19.06 2.67
C SER A 205 -11.23 19.00 1.16
N VAL A 206 -9.99 19.09 0.70
CA VAL A 206 -9.63 18.93 -0.71
C VAL A 206 -8.52 17.90 -0.83
N TYR A 207 -8.76 16.81 -1.56
CA TYR A 207 -7.75 15.78 -1.85
C TYR A 207 -7.26 15.94 -3.29
N SER A 208 -5.97 16.15 -3.47
CA SER A 208 -5.31 16.20 -4.78
C SER A 208 -4.61 14.88 -5.06
N LEU A 209 -5.02 14.23 -6.14
CA LEU A 209 -4.46 13.00 -6.68
C LEU A 209 -3.74 13.35 -7.98
N ILE A 210 -2.45 13.07 -8.07
CA ILE A 210 -1.66 13.29 -9.30
C ILE A 210 -1.17 11.93 -9.80
N PHE A 211 -1.46 11.64 -11.05
CA PHE A 211 -1.22 10.37 -11.71
C PHE A 211 -0.10 10.51 -12.73
N LYS A 212 0.91 9.64 -12.63
CA LYS A 212 1.99 9.51 -13.60
C LYS A 212 2.00 8.09 -14.13
N LYS A 213 2.06 7.89 -15.44
CA LYS A 213 2.21 6.53 -15.99
C LYS A 213 3.55 5.94 -15.57
N ASN A 214 3.53 4.71 -15.09
CA ASN A 214 4.72 3.92 -14.82
C ASN A 214 5.17 3.26 -16.13
N VAL A 215 6.36 3.64 -16.60
CA VAL A 215 6.91 3.13 -17.89
C VAL A 215 7.48 1.70 -17.72
N SER A 216 7.72 1.26 -16.48
CA SER A 216 8.45 0.02 -16.21
C SER A 216 7.58 -1.24 -16.09
N VAL A 217 6.27 -1.11 -15.83
CA VAL A 217 5.38 -2.25 -15.55
C VAL A 217 3.97 -2.00 -16.11
N ASP A 218 3.49 -2.89 -17.00
CA ASP A 218 2.10 -3.10 -17.44
C ASP A 218 1.12 -1.91 -17.30
N GLU A 219 1.43 -0.76 -17.91
CA GLU A 219 0.57 0.44 -17.93
C GLU A 219 0.09 0.94 -16.54
N ASN A 220 0.72 0.53 -15.42
CA ASN A 220 0.31 0.95 -14.08
C ASN A 220 0.57 2.45 -13.86
N TYR A 221 0.00 3.02 -12.79
CA TYR A 221 0.20 4.43 -12.46
C TYR A 221 0.91 4.59 -11.13
N LEU A 222 1.79 5.58 -11.08
CA LEU A 222 2.34 6.13 -9.85
C LEU A 222 1.43 7.28 -9.40
N LEU A 223 0.81 7.10 -8.24
CA LEU A 223 -0.08 8.05 -7.60
C LEU A 223 0.68 8.82 -6.53
N SER A 224 0.54 10.15 -6.55
CA SER A 224 0.89 11.01 -5.41
C SER A 224 -0.35 11.70 -4.86
N LEU A 225 -0.38 11.89 -3.55
CA LEU A 225 -1.54 12.34 -2.80
C LEU A 225 -1.20 13.54 -1.93
N ARG A 226 -2.16 14.45 -1.77
CA ARG A 226 -2.10 15.52 -0.78
C ARG A 226 -3.49 15.92 -0.33
N MET A 227 -3.64 16.27 0.94
CA MET A 227 -4.82 16.93 1.47
C MET A 227 -4.56 18.43 1.69
N GLY A 228 -5.55 19.24 1.37
CA GLY A 228 -5.64 20.67 1.63
C GLY A 228 -7.02 21.04 2.16
N ILE A 229 -7.25 22.33 2.37
CA ILE A 229 -8.51 22.88 2.91
C ILE A 229 -8.95 24.03 1.98
N SER A 230 -10.19 23.97 1.51
CA SER A 230 -10.81 25.03 0.74
C SER A 230 -11.28 26.17 1.65
N LEU A 231 -10.83 27.39 1.35
CA LEU A 231 -11.23 28.60 2.08
C LEU A 231 -12.68 29.02 1.74
N GLU A 232 -13.22 28.60 0.60
CA GLU A 232 -14.57 28.99 0.15
C GLU A 232 -15.69 28.14 0.79
N ALA A 233 -15.39 26.89 1.16
CA ALA A 233 -16.33 25.97 1.81
C ALA A 233 -16.35 26.13 3.35
N SER A 234 -15.31 26.73 3.95
CA SER A 234 -15.21 26.94 5.40
C SER A 234 -16.05 28.16 5.82
N GLY A 235 -17.36 27.99 5.91
CA GLY A 235 -18.30 29.03 6.34
C GLY A 235 -18.15 29.50 7.80
N ASN A 236 -17.15 29.02 8.55
CA ASN A 236 -16.89 29.48 9.93
C ASN A 236 -15.42 29.22 10.38
N PRO A 237 -14.59 30.27 10.54
CA PRO A 237 -13.14 30.14 10.68
C PRO A 237 -12.61 29.59 12.01
N ASP A 238 -13.40 29.60 13.10
CA ASP A 238 -12.81 29.54 14.46
C ASP A 238 -12.90 28.21 15.22
N THR A 239 -13.65 27.19 14.78
CA THR A 239 -13.76 25.91 15.53
C THR A 239 -13.54 24.64 14.71
N ASN A 240 -13.92 24.58 13.43
CA ASN A 240 -13.70 23.41 12.57
C ASN A 240 -12.28 23.34 11.98
N ASP A 241 -11.57 24.47 11.94
CA ASP A 241 -10.29 24.57 11.24
C ASP A 241 -9.16 23.82 11.98
N SER A 242 -9.16 23.77 13.31
CA SER A 242 -8.09 23.09 14.07
C SER A 242 -8.10 21.56 13.90
N LYS A 243 -9.30 20.94 13.94
CA LYS A 243 -9.48 19.50 13.73
C LYS A 243 -9.13 19.12 12.28
N LEU A 244 -9.62 19.90 11.32
CA LEU A 244 -9.36 19.67 9.90
C LEU A 244 -7.88 19.84 9.55
N ARG A 245 -7.21 20.85 10.12
CA ARG A 245 -5.75 21.04 9.97
C ARG A 245 -4.97 19.87 10.53
N LYS A 246 -5.37 19.34 11.69
CA LYS A 246 -4.74 18.17 12.28
C LYS A 246 -4.92 16.93 11.39
N GLU A 247 -6.13 16.67 10.88
CA GLU A 247 -6.40 15.57 9.96
C GLU A 247 -5.60 15.71 8.66
N MET A 248 -5.49 16.93 8.12
CA MET A 248 -4.65 17.26 6.97
C MET A 248 -3.16 16.98 7.24
N GLU A 249 -2.65 17.39 8.40
CA GLU A 249 -1.25 17.14 8.80
C GLU A 249 -0.97 15.65 8.94
N GLU A 250 -1.82 14.90 9.62
CA GLU A 250 -1.70 13.44 9.79
C GLU A 250 -1.75 12.72 8.44
N PHE A 251 -2.71 13.08 7.57
CA PHE A 251 -2.81 12.52 6.23
C PHE A 251 -1.56 12.82 5.41
N ASN A 252 -1.12 14.08 5.37
CA ASN A 252 0.04 14.49 4.59
C ASN A 252 1.34 13.89 5.13
N GLN A 253 1.51 13.71 6.44
CA GLN A 253 2.66 12.97 6.99
C GLN A 253 2.73 11.53 6.47
N ARG A 254 1.57 10.88 6.31
CA ARG A 254 1.46 9.52 5.79
C ARG A 254 1.75 9.40 4.30
N VAL A 255 1.41 10.41 3.48
CA VAL A 255 1.52 10.32 2.01
C VAL A 255 2.61 11.17 1.38
N ASN A 256 3.13 12.19 2.06
CA ASN A 256 4.13 13.10 1.49
C ASN A 256 5.41 12.36 1.10
N SER A 257 6.03 12.82 0.01
CA SER A 257 7.29 12.31 -0.53
C SER A 257 7.28 10.80 -0.81
N ARG A 258 6.10 10.27 -1.14
CA ARG A 258 5.87 8.86 -1.51
C ARG A 258 5.10 8.79 -2.80
N LEU A 259 5.39 7.77 -3.61
CA LEU A 259 4.58 7.39 -4.76
C LEU A 259 4.00 6.00 -4.52
N PHE A 260 2.74 5.84 -4.85
CA PHE A 260 1.99 4.61 -4.67
C PHE A 260 1.68 4.02 -6.03
N GLU A 261 2.10 2.79 -6.30
CA GLU A 261 1.69 2.10 -7.52
C GLU A 261 0.25 1.63 -7.37
N ILE A 262 -0.59 2.10 -8.29
CA ILE A 262 -1.97 1.66 -8.46
C ILE A 262 -2.12 1.04 -9.84
N SER A 263 -3.10 0.15 -9.97
CA SER A 263 -3.33 -0.53 -11.24
C SER A 263 -3.86 0.43 -12.31
N SER A 264 -3.63 0.10 -13.59
CA SER A 264 -4.13 0.89 -14.71
C SER A 264 -5.63 1.06 -14.70
N TRP A 265 -6.37 0.03 -14.29
CA TRP A 265 -7.83 0.05 -14.31
C TRP A 265 -8.39 0.96 -13.20
N GLU A 266 -7.79 0.96 -11.99
CA GLU A 266 -8.16 1.89 -10.92
C GLU A 266 -7.91 3.35 -11.33
N ALA A 267 -6.75 3.61 -11.93
CA ALA A 267 -6.43 4.94 -12.44
C ALA A 267 -7.41 5.39 -13.53
N LYS A 268 -7.74 4.53 -14.49
CA LYS A 268 -8.71 4.84 -15.56
C LYS A 268 -10.10 5.16 -15.01
N GLU A 269 -10.57 4.43 -14.01
CA GLU A 269 -11.85 4.72 -13.34
C GLU A 269 -11.86 6.14 -12.73
N LEU A 270 -10.78 6.51 -12.02
CA LEU A 270 -10.63 7.84 -11.41
C LEU A 270 -10.47 8.97 -12.45
N LEU A 271 -9.85 8.66 -13.59
CA LEU A 271 -9.61 9.60 -14.69
C LEU A 271 -10.75 9.65 -15.74
N PHE A 272 -11.90 9.02 -15.45
CA PHE A 272 -13.04 8.89 -16.35
C PHE A 272 -12.67 8.41 -17.76
N SER A 273 -11.67 7.53 -17.85
CA SER A 273 -11.11 7.01 -19.10
C SER A 273 -11.53 5.56 -19.33
N ASP A 274 -11.51 5.13 -20.59
CA ASP A 274 -11.85 3.75 -21.00
C ASP A 274 -10.63 2.80 -20.97
#